data_AF-A0A1C3NUA6-F1
#
_entry.id   AF-A0A1C3NUA6-F1
#
_cell.length_a   1.000
_cell.length_b   1.000
_cell.length_c   1.000
_cell.angle_alpha   90.00
_cell.angle_beta   90.00
_cell.angle_gamma   90.00
#
_symmetry.space_group_name_H-M   'P 1'
#
loop_
_entity.id
_entity.type
_entity.pdbx_description
1 polymer ?
#
loop_
_entity_poly.entity_id
_entity_poly.type
_entity_poly.pdbx_seq_one_letter_code
_entity_poly.pdbx_strand_id
1 'polypeptide(L)'
;MPPGITEARVLWRHDAAPTGPDDPAARNAKVTNASLEIRGGWHLRAPDDGAAYHFAVYPLVRTAGGVRALPSGAHVVARAGTHLTPPQ
;
A
#
# COMPACT_ATOMS: atom_id res chain seq x y z
N MET A 1 13.88 -11.22 11.68
CA MET A 1 14.48 -10.35 10.65
C MET A 1 15.41 -9.34 11.33
N PRO A 2 16.60 -9.08 10.78
CA PRO A 2 17.56 -8.17 11.40
C PRO A 2 17.08 -6.71 11.41
N PRO A 3 17.57 -5.89 12.35
CA PRO A 3 17.42 -4.44 12.31
C PRO A 3 17.92 -3.88 10.96
N GLY A 4 17.19 -2.92 10.38
CA GLY A 4 17.56 -2.30 9.10
C GLY A 4 16.93 -2.90 7.84
N ILE A 5 16.14 -3.98 7.94
CA ILE A 5 15.26 -4.38 6.82
C ILE A 5 14.14 -3.35 6.69
N THR A 6 14.04 -2.74 5.50
CA THR A 6 12.98 -1.81 5.13
C THR A 6 11.72 -2.59 4.76
N GLU A 7 10.73 -2.53 5.64
CA GLU A 7 9.38 -3.00 5.36
C GLU A 7 8.51 -1.80 4.94
N ALA A 8 7.39 -2.07 4.27
CA ALA A 8 6.37 -1.04 4.03
C ALA A 8 4.99 -1.59 4.37
N ARG A 9 4.14 -0.73 4.93
CA ARG A 9 2.71 -0.98 5.10
C ARG A 9 1.96 -0.19 4.05
N VAL A 10 1.19 -0.89 3.24
CA VAL A 10 0.28 -0.29 2.26
C VAL A 10 -1.12 -0.33 2.86
N LEU A 11 -1.79 0.82 2.92
CA LEU A 11 -3.17 0.96 3.33
C LEU A 11 -4.00 1.47 2.18
N TRP A 12 -5.26 1.05 2.10
CA TRP A 12 -6.19 1.55 1.10
C TRP A 12 -7.64 1.55 1.57
N ARG A 13 -8.39 2.48 0.97
CA ARG A 13 -9.81 2.76 1.22
C ARG A 13 -10.47 3.20 -0.08
N HIS A 14 -11.79 3.03 -0.16
CA HIS A 14 -12.59 3.44 -1.33
C HIS A 14 -13.30 4.78 -1.11
N ASP A 15 -13.49 5.17 0.15
CA ASP A 15 -14.31 6.29 0.58
C ASP A 15 -13.49 7.57 0.84
N ALA A 16 -12.27 7.43 1.36
CA ALA A 16 -11.40 8.54 1.71
C ALA A 16 -9.93 8.11 1.77
N ALA A 17 -9.02 9.09 1.88
CA ALA A 17 -7.62 8.80 2.18
C ALA A 17 -7.47 8.15 3.58
N PRO A 18 -6.59 7.15 3.74
CA PRO A 18 -6.23 6.65 5.06
C PRO A 18 -5.72 7.77 5.97
N THR A 19 -6.15 7.78 7.23
CA THR A 19 -5.84 8.85 8.19
C THR A 19 -4.45 8.70 8.84
N GLY A 20 -3.87 7.51 8.75
CA GLY A 20 -2.56 7.19 9.33
C GLY A 20 -2.18 5.73 9.12
N PRO A 21 -1.00 5.32 9.61
CA PRO A 21 -0.50 3.96 9.43
C PRO A 21 -1.32 2.88 10.17
N ASP A 22 -2.11 3.27 11.16
CA ASP A 22 -2.96 2.39 11.96
C ASP A 22 -4.45 2.73 11.78
N ASP A 23 -4.84 3.33 10.64
CA ASP A 23 -6.25 3.64 10.33
C ASP A 23 -7.12 2.36 10.40
N PRO A 24 -8.07 2.28 11.34
CA PRO A 24 -8.86 1.06 11.55
C PRO A 24 -9.88 0.80 10.43
N ALA A 25 -10.23 1.83 9.65
CA ALA A 25 -11.16 1.70 8.52
C ALA A 25 -10.45 1.27 7.23
N ALA A 26 -9.11 1.28 7.22
CA ALA A 26 -8.34 0.93 6.05
C ALA A 26 -8.06 -0.58 5.99
N ARG A 27 -8.16 -1.13 4.78
CA ARG A 27 -7.55 -2.43 4.48
C ARG A 27 -6.04 -2.25 4.39
N ASN A 28 -5.28 -3.30 4.70
CA ASN A 28 -3.83 -3.22 4.73
C ASN A 28 -3.14 -4.47 4.17
N ALA A 29 -1.91 -4.26 3.69
CA ALA A 29 -0.99 -5.28 3.23
C ALA A 29 0.42 -4.88 3.69
N LYS A 30 1.27 -5.88 3.95
CA LYS A 30 2.64 -5.66 4.36
C LYS A 30 3.59 -6.15 3.28
N VAL A 31 4.49 -5.26 2.86
CA VAL A 31 5.59 -5.60 1.95
C VAL A 31 6.84 -5.77 2.78
N THR A 32 7.40 -6.97 2.72
CA THR A 32 8.67 -7.31 3.36
C THR A 32 9.58 -7.80 2.25
N ASN A 33 10.32 -6.90 1.61
CA ASN A 33 11.25 -7.28 0.56
C ASN A 33 12.60 -6.58 0.76
N ALA A 34 13.67 -7.36 0.74
CA ALA A 34 15.03 -6.85 0.68
C ALA A 34 15.32 -6.05 -0.62
N SER A 35 14.54 -6.27 -1.69
CA SER A 35 14.68 -5.57 -2.98
C SER A 35 13.73 -4.38 -3.18
N LEU A 36 12.90 -4.02 -2.19
CA LEU A 36 11.87 -2.96 -2.28
C LEU A 36 10.84 -3.14 -3.43
N GLU A 37 10.78 -4.33 -4.04
CA GLU A 37 9.85 -4.65 -5.11
C GLU A 37 8.68 -5.49 -4.57
N ILE A 38 7.50 -5.38 -5.15
CA ILE A 38 6.51 -6.46 -5.08
C ILE A 38 6.64 -7.22 -6.39
N ARG A 39 7.34 -8.37 -6.42
CA ARG A 39 7.51 -9.15 -7.65
C ARG A 39 6.13 -9.54 -8.19
N GLY A 40 5.83 -9.13 -9.42
CA GLY A 40 4.52 -9.32 -10.04
C GLY A 40 3.45 -8.29 -9.62
N GLY A 41 3.83 -7.27 -8.86
CA GLY A 41 2.92 -6.22 -8.40
C GLY A 41 1.88 -6.71 -7.41
N TRP A 42 1.01 -5.79 -7.01
CA TRP A 42 -0.16 -6.12 -6.19
C TRP A 42 -1.42 -5.70 -6.95
N HIS A 43 -2.34 -6.65 -7.09
CA HIS A 43 -3.54 -6.48 -7.89
C HIS A 43 -4.76 -6.38 -6.97
N LEU A 44 -5.53 -5.31 -7.16
CA LEU A 44 -6.84 -5.12 -6.56
C LEU A 44 -7.89 -5.10 -7.66
N ARG A 45 -9.02 -5.77 -7.40
CA ARG A 45 -10.20 -5.61 -8.25
C ARG A 45 -10.66 -4.16 -8.20
N ALA A 46 -10.96 -3.59 -9.36
CA ALA A 46 -11.61 -2.28 -9.46
C ALA A 46 -12.92 -2.25 -8.66
N PRO A 47 -13.27 -1.14 -8.00
CA PRO A 47 -14.58 -0.99 -7.38
C PRO A 47 -15.70 -1.13 -8.43
N ASP A 48 -16.78 -1.81 -8.07
CA ASP A 48 -17.90 -2.05 -9.00
C ASP A 48 -18.63 -0.74 -9.38
N ASP A 49 -18.51 0.30 -8.55
CA ASP A 49 -19.08 1.63 -8.73
C ASP A 49 -18.18 2.59 -9.54
N GLY A 50 -17.01 2.13 -10.00
CA GLY A 50 -16.04 2.96 -10.72
C GLY A 50 -15.30 3.98 -9.83
N ALA A 51 -15.44 3.89 -8.51
CA ALA A 51 -14.74 4.75 -7.58
C ALA A 51 -13.22 4.58 -7.64
N ALA A 52 -12.51 5.58 -7.13
CA ALA A 52 -11.07 5.49 -6.94
C ALA A 52 -10.75 4.70 -5.65
N TYR A 53 -9.56 4.11 -5.62
CA TYR A 53 -8.92 3.76 -4.36
C TYR A 53 -7.97 4.87 -3.93
N HIS A 54 -8.02 5.19 -2.64
CA HIS A 54 -7.04 6.04 -1.98
C HIS A 54 -6.03 5.15 -1.25
N PHE A 55 -4.77 5.27 -1.61
CA PHE A 55 -3.66 4.53 -1.02
C PHE A 55 -2.79 5.43 -0.14
N ALA A 56 -2.25 4.83 0.91
CA ALA A 56 -1.16 5.39 1.70
C ALA A 56 -0.09 4.31 1.93
N VAL A 57 1.18 4.65 1.74
CA VAL A 57 2.31 3.73 1.91
C VAL A 57 3.24 4.29 2.98
N TYR A 58 3.41 3.56 4.07
CA TYR A 58 4.24 3.97 5.20
C TYR A 58 5.45 3.05 5.33
N PRO A 59 6.67 3.61 5.46
CA PRO A 59 7.83 2.81 5.78
C PRO A 59 7.72 2.26 7.21
N LEU A 60 8.13 1.02 7.37
CA LEU A 60 8.16 0.30 8.63
C LEU A 60 9.63 0.14 9.05
N VAL A 61 9.95 0.62 10.26
CA VAL A 61 11.27 0.50 10.87
C VAL A 61 11.23 -0.58 11.94
N ARG A 62 12.19 -1.49 11.88
CA ARG A 62 12.40 -2.51 12.91
C ARG A 62 13.47 -2.05 13.89
N THR A 63 13.09 -1.95 15.16
CA THR A 63 13.99 -1.65 16.29
C THR A 63 13.99 -2.82 17.27
N ALA A 64 14.79 -2.73 18.34
CA ALA A 64 14.78 -3.72 19.41
C ALA A 64 13.39 -3.88 20.07
N GLY A 65 12.55 -2.83 20.03
CA GLY A 65 11.20 -2.83 20.59
C GLY A 65 10.11 -3.35 19.64
N GLY A 66 10.44 -3.76 18.42
CA GLY A 66 9.48 -4.28 17.44
C GLY A 66 9.46 -3.51 16.12
N VAL A 67 8.34 -3.58 15.41
CA VAL A 67 8.13 -2.91 14.12
C VAL A 67 7.21 -1.71 14.31
N ARG A 68 7.63 -0.55 13.80
CA ARG A 68 6.86 0.69 13.87
C ARG A 68 6.76 1.35 12.50
N ALA A 69 5.56 1.83 12.16
CA ALA A 69 5.37 2.69 10.99
C ALA A 69 5.83 4.13 11.29
N LEU A 70 6.53 4.73 10.33
CA LEU A 70 6.76 6.17 10.35
C LEU A 70 5.52 6.89 9.82
N PRO A 71 5.18 8.07 10.37
CA PRO A 71 3.98 8.81 9.97
C PRO A 71 4.10 9.47 8.60
N SER A 72 5.32 9.69 8.09
CA SER A 72 5.56 10.24 6.76
C SER A 72 5.37 9.16 5.69
N GLY A 73 4.15 9.06 5.17
CA GLY A 73 3.79 8.15 4.08
C GLY A 73 3.68 8.84 2.73
N ALA A 74 3.77 8.06 1.66
CA ALA A 74 3.38 8.49 0.32
C ALA A 74 1.90 8.21 0.08
N HIS A 75 1.21 9.11 -0.62
CA HIS A 75 -0.23 9.00 -0.88
C HIS A 75 -0.50 9.00 -2.38
N VAL A 76 -1.37 8.11 -2.83
CA VAL A 76 -1.72 7.95 -4.25
C VAL A 76 -3.22 7.70 -4.38
N VAL A 77 -3.86 8.34 -5.36
CA VAL A 77 -5.22 8.02 -5.77
C VAL A 77 -5.13 7.26 -7.08
N ALA A 78 -5.72 6.06 -7.15
CA ALA A 78 -5.74 5.26 -8.36
C ALA A 78 -7.18 4.93 -8.76
N ARG A 79 -7.43 4.91 -10.07
CA ARG A 79 -8.69 4.46 -10.66
C ARG A 79 -8.41 3.27 -11.55
N ALA A 80 -9.46 2.52 -11.90
CA ALA A 80 -9.35 1.47 -12.90
C ALA A 80 -8.75 2.06 -14.19
N GLY A 81 -7.65 1.48 -14.66
CA GLY A 81 -7.11 1.81 -15.97
C GLY A 81 -8.06 1.31 -17.05
N THR A 82 -8.16 2.03 -18.18
CA THR A 82 -8.68 1.43 -19.41
C THR A 82 -7.64 0.40 -19.86
N HIS A 83 -7.94 -0.88 -19.67
CA HIS A 83 -7.12 -1.94 -20.24
C HIS A 83 -7.23 -1.86 -21.77
N LEU A 84 -6.28 -1.19 -22.41
CA LEU A 84 -6.10 -1.28 -23.86
C LEU A 84 -5.55 -2.67 -24.14
N THR A 85 -6.43 -3.62 -24.45
CA THR A 85 -5.99 -4.89 -25.03
C THR A 85 -5.28 -4.55 -26.35
N PRO A 86 -3.99 -4.88 -26.54
CA PRO A 86 -3.33 -4.68 -27.82
C PRO A 86 -4.08 -5.48 -28.89
N PRO A 87 -4.25 -4.95 -30.12
CA PRO A 87 -4.78 -5.76 -31.22
C PRO A 87 -3.86 -6.97 -31.44
N GLN A 88 -4.48 -8.15 -31.59
CA GLN A 88 -3.81 -9.39 -31.96
C GLN A 88 -3.24 -9.33 -33.39
#